data_AF-A0A7W4WDX1-F1
#
_entry.id   AF-A0A7W4WDX1-F1
#
_cell.length_a   1.000
_cell.length_b   1.000
_cell.length_c   1.000
_cell.angle_alpha   90.00
_cell.angle_beta   90.00
_cell.angle_gamma   90.00
#
_symmetry.space_group_name_H-M   'P 1'
#
loop_
_entity.id
_entity.type
_entity.pdbx_description
1 polymer ?
#
loop_
_entity_poly.entity_id
_entity_poly.type
_entity_poly.pdbx_seq_one_letter_code
_entity_poly.pdbx_strand_id
1 'polypeptide(L)'
;MQDVIVIGAGLSGLVAALALQRGGRRVLLLERRTRPGGLCGTFELDGYEYVIACNDFGQGLVEILRQLEIPVAFECKQTHVHYRDRVIVAPLTLDFVRQLAREPLQLARLVLGVLHYRWMTRDALSLGEFADRYLAPGLISDIAQLPTYLMGVHPRDFSTRYLGYEARYNYGYSSPATPVGGPQAMADSMAQAFRERGGKLYTGTGVNTVAALNGSYQVTLDGGKQLRCRALVDTRERRDAYAEDTRTGIPLSMLCCAVDRDLHFPPRVHTLVHYPPDISDWFGDLERGDLPKSFAFHVFRSDLPAQKNHYTLNVYFYLPRGVRSPGPGQAEKVESYILRHIESLLPGFGKALQYRRLIAPAEFEELHGMSSRVMPYICREPKPDNYDRKTGIYYAGHSVYPPGDHAGAAVLSGQLVAKRLLGENPSMPMEGAIT
;
A
#
# COMPACT_ATOMS: atom_id res chain seq x y z
N MET A 1 -7.32 -32.71 11.45
CA MET A 1 -6.01 -32.06 11.19
C MET A 1 -6.05 -31.45 9.80
N GLN A 2 -5.74 -30.16 9.66
CA GLN A 2 -5.67 -29.48 8.36
C GLN A 2 -4.33 -29.75 7.68
N ASP A 3 -4.26 -29.61 6.36
CA ASP A 3 -2.97 -29.66 5.68
C ASP A 3 -2.24 -28.34 5.92
N VAL A 4 -2.93 -27.22 5.73
CA VAL A 4 -2.39 -25.86 5.97
C VAL A 4 -3.37 -25.03 6.79
N ILE A 5 -2.87 -24.30 7.78
CA ILE A 5 -3.58 -23.16 8.38
C ILE A 5 -2.91 -21.87 7.88
N VAL A 6 -3.72 -20.92 7.43
CA VAL A 6 -3.30 -19.56 7.07
C VAL A 6 -3.85 -18.59 8.11
N ILE A 7 -2.98 -17.76 8.70
CA ILE A 7 -3.33 -16.76 9.71
C ILE A 7 -3.37 -15.38 9.05
N GLY A 8 -4.55 -14.78 9.01
CA GLY A 8 -4.83 -13.47 8.40
C GLY A 8 -5.46 -13.60 7.01
N ALA A 9 -6.64 -13.02 6.83
CA ALA A 9 -7.35 -12.90 5.55
C ALA A 9 -7.16 -11.52 4.91
N GLY A 10 -5.97 -10.93 5.06
CA GLY A 10 -5.49 -9.89 4.16
C GLY A 10 -5.23 -10.45 2.76
N LEU A 11 -4.91 -9.59 1.79
CA LEU A 11 -4.74 -10.03 0.39
C LEU A 11 -3.68 -11.14 0.21
N SER A 12 -2.55 -11.07 0.92
CA SER A 12 -1.52 -12.11 0.88
C SER A 12 -2.04 -13.47 1.37
N GLY A 13 -2.80 -13.48 2.46
CA GLY A 13 -3.38 -14.70 3.04
C GLY A 13 -4.49 -15.30 2.18
N LEU A 14 -5.36 -14.45 1.62
CA LEU A 14 -6.39 -14.90 0.67
C LEU A 14 -5.76 -15.53 -0.58
N VAL A 15 -4.72 -14.90 -1.17
CA VAL A 15 -4.00 -15.43 -2.32
C VAL A 15 -3.30 -16.74 -1.99
N ALA A 16 -2.59 -16.81 -0.86
CA ALA A 16 -1.94 -18.03 -0.42
C ALA A 16 -2.97 -19.17 -0.24
N ALA A 17 -4.10 -18.89 0.43
CA ALA A 17 -5.15 -19.87 0.67
C ALA A 17 -5.81 -20.37 -0.62
N LEU A 18 -6.15 -19.47 -1.55
CA LEU A 18 -6.72 -19.80 -2.86
C LEU A 18 -5.76 -20.64 -3.70
N ALA A 19 -4.48 -20.25 -3.75
CA ALA A 19 -3.46 -20.98 -4.51
C ALA A 19 -3.21 -22.38 -3.94
N LEU A 20 -3.08 -22.51 -2.61
CA LEU A 20 -2.92 -23.80 -1.93
C LEU A 20 -4.14 -24.71 -2.13
N GLN A 21 -5.35 -24.16 -2.06
CA GLN A 21 -6.59 -24.89 -2.30
C GLN A 21 -6.65 -25.40 -3.74
N ARG A 22 -6.30 -24.56 -4.72
CA ARG A 22 -6.21 -24.97 -6.13
C ARG A 22 -5.19 -26.09 -6.34
N GLY A 23 -4.09 -26.08 -5.58
CA GLY A 23 -3.12 -27.17 -5.51
C GLY A 23 -3.57 -28.40 -4.71
N GLY A 24 -4.86 -28.52 -4.37
CA GLY A 24 -5.45 -29.70 -3.71
C GLY A 24 -5.21 -29.80 -2.21
N ARG A 25 -4.75 -28.72 -1.54
CA ARG A 25 -4.54 -28.73 -0.08
C ARG A 25 -5.84 -28.40 0.66
N ARG A 26 -6.09 -29.05 1.80
CA ARG A 26 -7.14 -28.63 2.74
C ARG A 26 -6.65 -27.45 3.57
N VAL A 27 -7.20 -26.28 3.28
CA VAL A 27 -6.80 -25.01 3.88
C VAL A 27 -7.87 -24.51 4.86
N LEU A 28 -7.41 -24.10 6.04
CA LEU A 28 -8.20 -23.32 6.98
C LEU A 28 -7.60 -21.91 7.08
N LEU A 29 -8.38 -20.90 6.73
CA LEU A 29 -8.02 -19.49 6.83
C LEU A 29 -8.70 -18.89 8.07
N LEU A 30 -7.91 -18.22 8.91
CA LEU A 30 -8.36 -17.61 10.16
C LEU A 30 -8.15 -16.10 10.10
N GLU A 31 -9.18 -15.32 10.41
CA GLU A 31 -9.13 -13.86 10.41
C GLU A 31 -9.69 -13.32 11.72
N ARG A 32 -8.95 -12.41 12.37
CA ARG A 32 -9.34 -11.81 13.64
C ARG A 32 -10.54 -10.87 13.46
N ARG A 33 -10.54 -10.09 12.38
CA ARG A 33 -11.62 -9.14 12.06
C ARG A 33 -12.86 -9.88 11.60
N THR A 34 -14.00 -9.19 11.64
CA THR A 34 -15.29 -9.73 11.19
C THR A 34 -15.39 -9.88 9.67
N ARG A 35 -14.54 -9.16 8.92
CA ARG A 35 -14.49 -9.16 7.45
C ARG A 35 -13.06 -9.43 6.94
N PRO A 36 -12.91 -10.08 5.76
CA PRO A 36 -11.62 -10.23 5.09
C PRO A 36 -11.17 -8.90 4.43
N GLY A 37 -9.91 -8.87 3.99
CA GLY A 37 -9.33 -7.77 3.21
C GLY A 37 -8.16 -7.04 3.88
N GLY A 38 -8.04 -7.12 5.21
CA GLY A 38 -7.00 -6.41 5.95
C GLY A 38 -7.06 -4.90 5.70
N LEU A 39 -5.94 -4.29 5.32
CA LEU A 39 -5.85 -2.86 4.95
C LEU A 39 -6.59 -2.53 3.64
N CYS A 40 -6.92 -3.53 2.82
CA CYS A 40 -7.61 -3.36 1.54
C CYS A 40 -9.10 -3.69 1.71
N GLY A 41 -9.74 -3.03 2.66
CA GLY A 41 -11.16 -3.18 2.96
C GLY A 41 -11.82 -1.83 3.24
N THR A 42 -13.02 -1.86 3.78
CA THR A 42 -13.78 -0.66 4.17
C THR A 42 -14.16 -0.69 5.64
N PHE A 43 -14.53 0.48 6.18
CA PHE A 43 -15.02 0.65 7.53
C PHE A 43 -16.10 1.73 7.58
N GLU A 44 -16.99 1.63 8.57
CA GLU A 44 -18.00 2.64 8.85
C GLU A 44 -17.52 3.59 9.94
N LEU A 45 -17.79 4.88 9.75
CA LEU A 45 -17.47 5.96 10.68
C LEU A 45 -18.63 6.97 10.67
N ASP A 46 -19.28 7.13 11.82
CA ASP A 46 -20.39 8.07 12.03
C ASP A 46 -21.49 8.01 10.94
N GLY A 47 -21.80 6.79 10.45
CA GLY A 47 -22.83 6.55 9.44
C GLY A 47 -22.36 6.65 7.98
N TYR A 48 -21.07 6.87 7.74
CA TYR A 48 -20.45 6.91 6.42
C TYR A 48 -19.46 5.75 6.24
N GLU A 49 -19.37 5.19 5.03
CA GLU A 49 -18.40 4.15 4.72
C GLU A 49 -17.18 4.74 3.99
N TYR A 50 -15.98 4.27 4.35
CA TYR A 50 -14.70 4.70 3.81
C TYR A 50 -13.80 3.51 3.47
N VAL A 51 -12.87 3.70 2.54
CA VAL A 51 -11.76 2.77 2.34
C VAL A 51 -10.79 2.89 3.52
N ILE A 52 -10.27 1.76 4.02
CA ILE A 52 -9.32 1.72 5.15
C ILE A 52 -7.95 2.28 4.76
N ALA A 53 -7.35 1.76 3.68
CA ALA A 53 -6.04 2.19 3.23
C ALA A 53 -5.88 2.00 1.72
N CYS A 54 -5.85 0.74 1.23
CA CYS A 54 -5.54 0.46 -0.18
C CYS A 54 -6.64 0.92 -1.12
N ASN A 55 -6.30 1.72 -2.13
CA ASN A 55 -7.24 2.24 -3.12
C ASN A 55 -6.82 1.96 -4.58
N ASP A 56 -5.51 1.88 -4.86
CA ASP A 56 -4.99 1.59 -6.20
C ASP A 56 -3.99 0.42 -6.18
N PHE A 57 -3.99 -0.38 -7.24
CA PHE A 57 -3.23 -1.64 -7.32
C PHE A 57 -2.49 -1.78 -8.63
N GLY A 58 -1.32 -2.44 -8.60
CA GLY A 58 -0.58 -2.73 -9.83
C GLY A 58 -1.14 -3.94 -10.60
N GLN A 59 -0.93 -3.97 -11.93
CA GLN A 59 -1.40 -5.07 -12.80
C GLN A 59 -0.90 -6.47 -12.40
N GLY A 60 0.21 -6.57 -11.68
CA GLY A 60 0.68 -7.85 -11.17
C GLY A 60 -0.33 -8.52 -10.25
N LEU A 61 -1.06 -7.74 -9.44
CA LEU A 61 -2.16 -8.25 -8.63
C LEU A 61 -3.32 -8.72 -9.51
N VAL A 62 -3.71 -7.92 -10.51
CA VAL A 62 -4.80 -8.27 -11.44
C VAL A 62 -4.52 -9.61 -12.12
N GLU A 63 -3.29 -9.79 -12.60
CA GLU A 63 -2.84 -11.03 -13.23
C GLU A 63 -2.88 -12.22 -12.26
N ILE A 64 -2.47 -12.05 -11.01
CA ILE A 64 -2.56 -13.11 -9.99
C ILE A 64 -4.02 -13.48 -9.71
N LEU A 65 -4.93 -12.50 -9.59
CA LEU A 65 -6.36 -12.78 -9.41
C LEU A 65 -6.98 -13.48 -10.62
N ARG A 66 -6.60 -13.08 -11.83
CA ARG A 66 -7.00 -13.73 -13.08
C ARG A 66 -6.52 -15.17 -13.13
N GLN A 67 -5.26 -15.43 -12.77
CA GLN A 67 -4.71 -16.78 -12.66
C GLN A 67 -5.50 -17.63 -11.67
N LEU A 68 -5.91 -17.06 -10.54
CA LEU A 68 -6.76 -17.72 -9.53
C LEU A 68 -8.25 -17.77 -9.90
N GLU A 69 -8.63 -17.30 -11.09
CA GLU A 69 -10.00 -17.31 -11.61
C GLU A 69 -10.96 -16.57 -10.66
N ILE A 70 -10.53 -15.44 -10.10
CA ILE A 70 -11.36 -14.61 -9.22
C ILE A 70 -12.09 -13.55 -10.07
N PRO A 71 -13.44 -13.48 -10.01
CA PRO A 71 -14.22 -12.59 -10.86
C PRO A 71 -14.22 -11.16 -10.30
N VAL A 72 -13.17 -10.39 -10.60
CA VAL A 72 -13.08 -8.97 -10.24
C VAL A 72 -12.80 -8.16 -11.50
N ALA A 73 -13.64 -7.16 -11.76
CA ALA A 73 -13.41 -6.18 -12.82
C ALA A 73 -12.51 -5.05 -12.28
N PHE A 74 -11.65 -4.53 -13.15
CA PHE A 74 -10.74 -3.44 -12.83
C PHE A 74 -10.87 -2.32 -13.86
N GLU A 75 -10.68 -1.09 -13.40
CA GLU A 75 -10.61 0.11 -14.24
C GLU A 75 -9.22 0.73 -14.14
N CYS A 76 -8.67 1.18 -15.26
CA CYS A 76 -7.46 2.00 -15.27
C CYS A 76 -7.86 3.47 -15.19
N LYS A 77 -7.65 4.09 -14.03
CA LYS A 77 -7.93 5.50 -13.77
C LYS A 77 -6.63 6.30 -13.67
N GLN A 78 -6.73 7.60 -13.89
CA GLN A 78 -5.61 8.52 -13.81
C GLN A 78 -5.38 9.00 -12.38
N THR A 79 -4.13 9.33 -12.07
CA THR A 79 -3.76 10.14 -10.91
C THR A 79 -3.27 11.50 -11.40
N HIS A 80 -3.79 12.58 -10.84
CA HIS A 80 -3.37 13.95 -11.16
C HIS A 80 -2.54 14.49 -10.00
N VAL A 81 -1.28 14.83 -10.27
CA VAL A 81 -0.35 15.43 -9.31
C VAL A 81 -0.25 16.92 -9.61
N HIS A 82 -0.80 17.73 -8.71
CA HIS A 82 -0.82 19.18 -8.81
C HIS A 82 0.44 19.74 -8.15
N TYR A 83 1.31 20.31 -8.98
CA TYR A 83 2.56 20.95 -8.56
C TYR A 83 2.55 22.40 -9.03
N ARG A 84 2.44 23.34 -8.09
CA ARG A 84 2.28 24.78 -8.39
C ARG A 84 1.12 25.00 -9.38
N ASP A 85 1.39 25.54 -10.57
CA ASP A 85 0.45 25.81 -11.65
C ASP A 85 0.46 24.71 -12.74
N ARG A 86 0.99 23.53 -12.43
CA ARG A 86 1.11 22.37 -13.35
C ARG A 86 0.34 21.17 -12.81
N VAL A 87 -0.17 20.36 -13.74
CA VAL A 87 -0.82 19.08 -13.44
C VAL A 87 -0.11 17.98 -14.21
N ILE A 88 0.45 17.03 -13.47
CA ILE A 88 1.10 15.84 -14.00
C ILE A 88 0.11 14.68 -13.93
N VAL A 89 -0.08 14.00 -15.06
CA VAL A 89 -1.02 12.87 -15.15
C VAL A 89 -0.24 11.56 -15.18
N ALA A 90 -0.55 10.68 -14.22
CA ALA A 90 -0.06 9.30 -14.15
C ALA A 90 -1.20 8.30 -14.50
N PRO A 91 -0.92 7.17 -15.19
CA PRO A 91 0.39 6.72 -15.69
C PRO A 91 0.98 7.68 -16.74
N LEU A 92 2.31 7.69 -16.87
CA LEU A 92 3.02 8.71 -17.65
C LEU A 92 2.51 8.73 -19.10
N THR A 93 1.91 9.85 -19.48
CA THR A 93 1.37 10.06 -20.83
C THR A 93 2.37 10.78 -21.73
N LEU A 94 2.14 10.79 -23.06
CA LEU A 94 2.89 11.66 -23.99
C LEU A 94 2.84 13.13 -23.56
N ASP A 95 1.77 13.56 -22.89
CA ASP A 95 1.65 14.91 -22.34
C ASP A 95 2.60 15.15 -21.17
N PHE A 96 2.90 14.15 -20.34
CA PHE A 96 3.94 14.29 -19.33
C PHE A 96 5.32 14.51 -19.96
N VAL A 97 5.66 13.75 -21.01
CA VAL A 97 6.91 13.95 -21.75
C VAL A 97 6.97 15.35 -22.36
N ARG A 98 5.87 15.85 -22.94
CA ARG A 98 5.78 17.22 -23.46
C ARG A 98 5.95 18.28 -22.37
N GLN A 99 5.40 18.05 -21.18
CA GLN A 99 5.57 18.95 -20.03
C GLN A 99 7.03 18.96 -19.55
N LEU A 100 7.68 17.80 -19.45
CA LEU A 100 9.10 17.69 -19.13
C LEU A 100 10.00 18.34 -20.18
N ALA A 101 9.64 18.25 -21.46
CA ALA A 101 10.39 18.88 -22.55
C ALA A 101 10.43 20.42 -22.48
N ARG A 102 9.56 21.05 -21.68
CA ARG A 102 9.62 22.49 -21.38
C ARG A 102 10.76 22.85 -20.43
N GLU A 103 11.40 21.86 -19.81
CA GLU A 103 12.55 21.98 -18.90
C GLU A 103 13.77 21.22 -19.47
N PRO A 104 14.27 21.57 -20.67
CA PRO A 104 15.22 20.74 -21.43
C PRO A 104 16.55 20.50 -20.68
N LEU A 105 17.03 21.48 -19.93
CA LEU A 105 18.23 21.34 -19.11
C LEU A 105 18.03 20.37 -17.94
N GLN A 106 16.88 20.43 -17.26
CA GLN A 106 16.58 19.51 -16.17
C GLN A 106 16.37 18.09 -16.69
N LEU A 107 15.73 17.93 -17.86
CA LEU A 107 15.52 16.63 -18.49
C LEU A 107 16.86 16.01 -18.93
N ALA A 108 17.75 16.81 -19.52
CA ALA A 108 19.09 16.36 -19.88
C ALA A 108 19.87 15.89 -18.63
N ARG A 109 19.77 16.63 -17.51
CA ARG A 109 20.38 16.24 -16.23
C ARG A 109 19.82 14.93 -15.69
N LEU A 110 18.51 14.71 -15.76
CA LEU A 110 17.89 13.44 -15.36
C LEU A 110 18.41 12.28 -16.21
N VAL A 111 18.39 12.41 -17.54
CA VAL A 111 18.83 11.35 -18.46
C VAL A 111 20.31 11.04 -18.27
N LEU A 112 21.18 12.07 -18.29
CA LEU A 112 22.62 11.90 -18.08
C LEU A 112 22.92 11.37 -16.68
N GLY A 113 22.17 11.80 -15.66
CA GLY A 113 22.25 11.32 -14.29
C GLY A 113 21.94 9.84 -14.17
N VAL A 114 20.84 9.38 -14.78
CA VAL A 114 20.47 7.94 -14.81
C VAL A 114 21.53 7.13 -15.55
N LEU A 115 22.01 7.59 -16.71
CA LEU A 115 23.05 6.90 -17.48
C LEU A 115 24.36 6.80 -16.69
N HIS A 116 24.79 7.91 -16.10
CA HIS A 116 26.00 7.95 -15.29
C HIS A 116 25.87 7.09 -14.03
N TYR A 117 24.73 7.15 -13.34
CA TYR A 117 24.46 6.32 -12.17
C TYR A 117 24.56 4.83 -12.50
N ARG A 118 23.93 4.38 -13.60
CA ARG A 118 23.98 3.00 -14.08
C ARG A 118 25.39 2.54 -14.47
N TRP A 119 26.24 3.46 -14.96
CA TRP A 119 27.58 3.12 -15.42
C TRP A 119 28.64 3.15 -14.32
N MET A 120 28.57 4.13 -13.41
CA MET A 120 29.64 4.43 -12.44
C MET A 120 29.35 3.91 -11.02
N THR A 121 28.08 3.72 -10.65
CA THR A 121 27.73 3.39 -9.26
C THR A 121 27.41 1.90 -9.14
N ARG A 122 28.14 1.21 -8.28
CA ARG A 122 27.92 -0.22 -8.00
C ARG A 122 26.89 -0.44 -6.89
N ASP A 123 26.79 0.50 -5.96
CA ASP A 123 25.89 0.44 -4.81
C ASP A 123 24.65 1.32 -5.00
N ALA A 124 23.57 0.96 -4.32
CA ALA A 124 22.34 1.71 -4.42
C ALA A 124 22.40 3.00 -3.59
N LEU A 125 22.11 4.14 -4.22
CA LEU A 125 21.86 5.40 -3.54
C LEU A 125 20.41 5.47 -3.02
N SER A 126 20.15 6.37 -2.08
CA SER A 126 18.79 6.86 -1.85
C SER A 126 18.32 7.80 -2.97
N LEU A 127 17.01 7.99 -3.12
CA LEU A 127 16.47 8.94 -4.10
C LEU A 127 16.89 10.39 -3.80
N GLY A 128 16.98 10.75 -2.52
CA GLY A 128 17.48 12.08 -2.12
C GLY A 128 18.94 12.29 -2.52
N GLU A 129 19.83 11.31 -2.28
CA GLU A 129 21.24 11.41 -2.70
C GLU A 129 21.39 11.45 -4.22
N PHE A 130 20.57 10.69 -4.95
CA PHE A 130 20.53 10.75 -6.40
C PHE A 130 20.09 12.14 -6.89
N ALA A 131 19.02 12.69 -6.30
CA ALA A 131 18.51 14.01 -6.65
C ALA A 131 19.56 15.11 -6.40
N ASP A 132 20.18 15.12 -5.23
CA ASP A 132 21.22 16.08 -4.85
C ASP A 132 22.43 16.02 -5.79
N ARG A 133 22.81 14.81 -6.24
CA ARG A 133 24.00 14.60 -7.07
C ARG A 133 23.78 14.92 -8.54
N TYR A 134 22.60 14.60 -9.08
CA TYR A 134 22.39 14.60 -10.52
C TYR A 134 21.33 15.59 -11.01
N LEU A 135 20.36 15.95 -10.18
CA LEU A 135 19.25 16.82 -10.59
C LEU A 135 19.52 18.28 -10.22
N ALA A 136 18.62 19.16 -10.62
CA ALA A 136 18.60 20.56 -10.18
C ALA A 136 17.29 20.79 -9.42
N PRO A 137 17.24 21.68 -8.41
CA PRO A 137 16.01 21.97 -7.68
C PRO A 137 14.85 22.37 -8.60
N GLY A 138 13.65 21.90 -8.30
CA GLY A 138 12.44 22.17 -9.07
C GLY A 138 11.67 20.92 -9.47
N LEU A 139 10.76 21.09 -10.44
CA LEU A 139 9.74 20.11 -10.83
C LEU A 139 10.29 18.70 -11.05
N ILE A 140 11.35 18.54 -11.85
CA ILE A 140 11.87 17.21 -12.19
C ILE A 140 12.47 16.52 -10.96
N SER A 141 13.18 17.27 -10.12
CA SER A 141 13.74 16.73 -8.87
C SER A 141 12.66 16.30 -7.90
N ASP A 142 11.63 17.13 -7.69
CA ASP A 142 10.54 16.82 -6.76
C ASP A 142 9.71 15.63 -7.24
N ILE A 143 9.40 15.56 -8.54
CA ILE A 143 8.58 14.49 -9.11
C ILE A 143 9.34 13.16 -9.17
N ALA A 144 10.65 13.17 -9.42
CA ALA A 144 11.48 11.97 -9.32
C ALA A 144 11.45 11.36 -7.90
N GLN A 145 11.17 12.19 -6.89
CA GLN A 145 11.10 11.80 -5.48
C GLN A 145 9.67 11.52 -4.99
N LEU A 146 8.64 11.70 -5.82
CA LEU A 146 7.23 11.42 -5.46
C LEU A 146 6.97 10.03 -4.86
N PRO A 147 7.64 8.93 -5.29
CA PRO A 147 7.43 7.62 -4.68
C PRO A 147 7.71 7.59 -3.17
N THR A 148 8.59 8.46 -2.67
CA THR A 148 8.98 8.52 -1.26
C THR A 148 7.82 9.00 -0.39
N TYR A 149 7.07 10.00 -0.88
CA TYR A 149 5.81 10.45 -0.27
C TYR A 149 4.77 9.33 -0.21
N LEU A 150 4.56 8.60 -1.31
CA LEU A 150 3.58 7.51 -1.34
C LEU A 150 3.93 6.38 -0.36
N MET A 151 5.21 6.22 -0.02
CA MET A 151 5.71 5.19 0.91
C MET A 151 5.85 5.68 2.35
N GLY A 152 5.65 6.98 2.58
CA GLY A 152 5.73 7.58 3.92
C GLY A 152 7.16 7.64 4.45
N VAL A 153 8.14 7.89 3.58
CA VAL A 153 9.54 7.98 3.98
C VAL A 153 10.22 9.21 3.39
N HIS A 154 11.22 9.70 4.09
CA HIS A 154 12.07 10.77 3.59
C HIS A 154 12.86 10.32 2.34
N PRO A 155 13.13 11.21 1.36
CA PRO A 155 13.84 10.82 0.15
C PRO A 155 15.22 10.20 0.36
N ARG A 156 15.94 10.59 1.42
CA ARG A 156 17.24 10.00 1.82
C ARG A 156 17.14 8.59 2.43
N ASP A 157 15.93 8.15 2.78
CA ASP A 157 15.69 6.82 3.35
C ASP A 157 15.14 5.82 2.31
N PHE A 158 14.76 6.30 1.12
CA PHE A 158 14.21 5.45 0.07
C PHE A 158 15.26 5.03 -0.95
N SER A 159 15.60 3.74 -0.98
CA SER A 159 16.60 3.22 -1.91
C SER A 159 16.13 3.25 -3.36
N THR A 160 17.01 3.66 -4.28
CA THR A 160 16.80 3.58 -5.74
C THR A 160 16.53 2.16 -6.25
N ARG A 161 16.87 1.10 -5.49
CA ARG A 161 16.58 -0.30 -5.90
C ARG A 161 15.08 -0.56 -6.06
N TYR A 162 14.24 0.15 -5.30
CA TYR A 162 12.79 0.03 -5.39
C TYR A 162 12.25 0.38 -6.78
N LEU A 163 12.90 1.29 -7.51
CA LEU A 163 12.52 1.61 -8.88
C LEU A 163 12.73 0.43 -9.84
N GLY A 164 13.75 -0.39 -9.61
CA GLY A 164 14.03 -1.59 -10.41
C GLY A 164 13.15 -2.79 -10.04
N TYR A 165 12.62 -2.82 -8.82
CA TYR A 165 11.75 -3.92 -8.37
C TYR A 165 10.42 -3.96 -9.11
N GLU A 166 9.90 -2.80 -9.49
CA GLU A 166 8.66 -2.68 -10.24
C GLU A 166 8.63 -3.59 -11.48
N ALA A 167 9.65 -3.48 -12.34
CA ALA A 167 9.78 -4.31 -13.53
C ALA A 167 10.21 -5.74 -13.19
N ARG A 168 11.20 -5.91 -12.30
CA ARG A 168 11.77 -7.22 -11.95
C ARG A 168 10.76 -8.19 -11.34
N TYR A 169 9.82 -7.68 -10.55
CA TYR A 169 8.79 -8.48 -9.87
C TYR A 169 7.42 -8.34 -10.54
N ASN A 170 7.34 -7.60 -11.64
CA ASN A 170 6.12 -7.36 -12.41
C ASN A 170 4.96 -6.86 -11.53
N TYR A 171 5.20 -5.83 -10.72
CA TYR A 171 4.18 -5.29 -9.82
C TYR A 171 3.07 -4.55 -10.56
N GLY A 172 3.40 -3.84 -11.63
CA GLY A 172 2.45 -3.27 -12.59
C GLY A 172 1.83 -1.92 -12.21
N TYR A 173 2.45 -1.14 -11.33
CA TYR A 173 2.08 0.25 -10.99
C TYR A 173 2.43 1.27 -12.08
N SER A 174 3.13 0.86 -13.15
CA SER A 174 3.22 1.67 -14.37
C SER A 174 1.88 1.78 -15.11
N SER A 175 0.92 0.90 -14.82
CA SER A 175 -0.43 0.91 -15.37
C SER A 175 -1.44 0.54 -14.27
N PRO A 176 -1.65 1.41 -13.27
CA PRO A 176 -2.47 1.10 -12.10
C PRO A 176 -3.91 0.69 -12.44
N ALA A 177 -4.53 -0.05 -11.53
CA ALA A 177 -5.85 -0.65 -11.65
C ALA A 177 -6.63 -0.53 -10.35
N THR A 178 -7.83 0.03 -10.46
CA THR A 178 -8.78 0.17 -9.36
C THR A 178 -9.87 -0.90 -9.49
N PRO A 179 -10.16 -1.71 -8.46
CA PRO A 179 -11.25 -2.69 -8.50
C PRO A 179 -12.61 -1.99 -8.58
N VAL A 180 -13.46 -2.44 -9.50
CA VAL A 180 -14.84 -1.97 -9.60
C VAL A 180 -15.61 -2.41 -8.34
N GLY A 181 -16.23 -1.45 -7.65
CA GLY A 181 -16.86 -1.67 -6.35
C GLY A 181 -15.90 -1.61 -5.16
N GLY A 182 -14.62 -1.34 -5.42
CA GLY A 182 -13.64 -1.01 -4.39
C GLY A 182 -12.89 -2.21 -3.81
N PRO A 183 -11.91 -1.92 -2.93
CA PRO A 183 -11.00 -2.92 -2.38
C PRO A 183 -11.72 -3.98 -1.54
N GLN A 184 -12.79 -3.60 -0.83
CA GLN A 184 -13.58 -4.54 -0.05
C GLN A 184 -14.35 -5.52 -0.94
N ALA A 185 -14.96 -5.06 -2.03
CA ALA A 185 -15.64 -5.95 -2.98
C ALA A 185 -14.67 -6.96 -3.59
N MET A 186 -13.45 -6.54 -3.91
CA MET A 186 -12.37 -7.44 -4.36
C MET A 186 -12.05 -8.51 -3.29
N ALA A 187 -11.83 -8.09 -2.04
CA ALA A 187 -11.52 -9.02 -0.95
C ALA A 187 -12.69 -9.99 -0.66
N ASP A 188 -13.93 -9.51 -0.72
CA ASP A 188 -15.13 -10.32 -0.54
C ASP A 188 -15.27 -11.35 -1.68
N SER A 189 -15.02 -10.98 -2.94
CA SER A 189 -14.97 -11.91 -4.08
C SER A 189 -13.92 -13.00 -3.91
N MET A 190 -12.71 -12.66 -3.43
CA MET A 190 -11.67 -13.65 -3.14
C MET A 190 -12.09 -14.63 -2.04
N ALA A 191 -12.67 -14.11 -0.95
CA ALA A 191 -13.14 -14.91 0.17
C ALA A 191 -14.33 -15.81 -0.21
N GLN A 192 -15.25 -15.31 -1.04
CA GLN A 192 -16.37 -16.07 -1.59
C GLN A 192 -15.86 -17.22 -2.45
N ALA A 193 -14.98 -16.94 -3.43
CA ALA A 193 -14.41 -17.97 -4.29
C ALA A 193 -13.69 -19.05 -3.48
N PHE A 194 -12.96 -18.67 -2.42
CA PHE A 194 -12.30 -19.63 -1.52
C PHE A 194 -13.32 -20.57 -0.84
N ARG A 195 -14.43 -20.02 -0.32
CA ARG A 195 -15.50 -20.78 0.34
C ARG A 195 -16.23 -21.70 -0.63
N GLU A 196 -16.61 -21.20 -1.80
CA GLU A 196 -17.32 -21.96 -2.84
C GLU A 196 -16.52 -23.16 -3.35
N ARG A 197 -15.18 -23.02 -3.39
CA ARG A 197 -14.25 -24.10 -3.74
C ARG A 197 -13.97 -25.08 -2.58
N GLY A 198 -14.73 -25.00 -1.49
CA GLY A 198 -14.65 -25.89 -0.32
C GLY A 198 -13.67 -25.47 0.78
N GLY A 199 -13.13 -24.25 0.70
CA GLY A 199 -12.21 -23.68 1.67
C GLY A 199 -12.93 -23.27 2.93
N LYS A 200 -12.26 -23.34 4.09
CA LYS A 200 -12.84 -22.93 5.38
C LYS A 200 -12.24 -21.60 5.80
N LEU A 201 -13.05 -20.55 5.85
CA LEU A 201 -12.67 -19.22 6.35
C LEU A 201 -13.49 -18.88 7.60
N TYR A 202 -12.81 -18.70 8.73
CA TYR A 202 -13.41 -18.19 9.97
C TYR A 202 -12.92 -16.77 10.25
N THR A 203 -13.86 -15.82 10.22
CA THR A 203 -13.67 -14.44 10.67
C THR A 203 -14.01 -14.32 12.16
N GLY A 204 -13.68 -13.19 12.80
CA GLY A 204 -13.86 -13.00 14.25
C GLY A 204 -13.03 -13.98 15.09
N THR A 205 -12.00 -14.58 14.51
CA THR A 205 -11.22 -15.69 15.08
C THR A 205 -9.75 -15.34 15.03
N GLY A 206 -9.26 -14.64 16.06
CA GLY A 206 -7.85 -14.34 16.18
C GLY A 206 -7.03 -15.54 16.64
N VAL A 207 -5.78 -15.55 16.20
CA VAL A 207 -4.74 -16.47 16.67
C VAL A 207 -3.86 -15.75 17.68
N ASN A 208 -3.75 -16.34 18.87
CA ASN A 208 -2.93 -15.82 19.95
C ASN A 208 -1.51 -16.40 19.88
N THR A 209 -1.38 -17.72 19.91
CA THR A 209 -0.07 -18.40 19.95
C THR A 209 0.04 -19.52 18.91
N VAL A 210 1.27 -19.77 18.50
CA VAL A 210 1.67 -20.87 17.62
C VAL A 210 2.78 -21.65 18.32
N ALA A 211 2.64 -22.96 18.37
CA ALA A 211 3.68 -23.86 18.89
C ALA A 211 4.05 -24.89 17.81
N ALA A 212 5.35 -25.03 17.55
CA ALA A 212 5.88 -26.11 16.74
C ALA A 212 5.81 -27.43 17.53
N LEU A 213 5.36 -28.49 16.86
CA LEU A 213 5.33 -29.86 17.35
C LEU A 213 6.18 -30.73 16.41
N ASN A 214 6.39 -32.01 16.76
CA ASN A 214 7.10 -32.95 15.88
C ASN A 214 6.32 -33.14 14.56
N GLY A 215 6.78 -32.48 13.49
CA GLY A 215 6.21 -32.55 12.14
C GLY A 215 4.85 -31.86 11.96
N SER A 216 4.43 -30.99 12.88
CA SER A 216 3.17 -30.25 12.79
C SER A 216 3.18 -28.96 13.61
N TYR A 217 2.11 -28.17 13.53
CA TYR A 217 1.93 -26.97 14.33
C TYR A 217 0.62 -27.03 15.10
N GLN A 218 0.63 -26.44 16.28
CA GLN A 218 -0.56 -26.17 17.07
C GLN A 218 -0.81 -24.66 17.14
N VAL A 219 -2.03 -24.26 16.81
CA VAL A 219 -2.49 -22.88 16.80
C VAL A 219 -3.54 -22.71 17.90
N THR A 220 -3.34 -21.75 18.79
CA THR A 220 -4.29 -21.40 19.86
C THR A 220 -5.05 -20.14 19.50
N LEU A 221 -6.38 -20.23 19.48
CA LEU A 221 -7.28 -19.13 19.16
C LEU A 221 -7.55 -18.26 20.39
N ASP A 222 -8.10 -17.05 20.19
CA ASP A 222 -8.42 -16.10 21.28
C ASP A 222 -9.35 -16.71 22.36
N GLY A 223 -10.21 -17.67 22.00
CA GLY A 223 -11.06 -18.43 22.94
C GLY A 223 -10.41 -19.68 23.55
N GLY A 224 -9.09 -19.85 23.43
CA GLY A 224 -8.33 -21.00 23.96
C GLY A 224 -8.45 -22.30 23.15
N LYS A 225 -9.35 -22.36 22.16
CA LYS A 225 -9.48 -23.51 21.25
C LYS A 225 -8.17 -23.75 20.51
N GLN A 226 -7.75 -25.02 20.46
CA GLN A 226 -6.52 -25.43 19.78
C GLN A 226 -6.84 -26.15 18.47
N LEU A 227 -6.08 -25.81 17.43
CA LEU A 227 -6.15 -26.41 16.11
C LEU A 227 -4.78 -26.95 15.70
N ARG A 228 -4.74 -27.96 14.84
CA ARG A 228 -3.49 -28.56 14.34
C ARG A 228 -3.43 -28.62 12.82
N CYS A 229 -2.25 -28.31 12.28
CA CYS A 229 -1.93 -28.38 10.85
C CYS A 229 -0.55 -28.95 10.59
N ARG A 230 -0.29 -29.38 9.34
CA ARG A 230 1.04 -29.85 8.90
C ARG A 230 1.96 -28.70 8.53
N ALA A 231 1.41 -27.67 7.88
CA ALA A 231 2.11 -26.44 7.56
C ALA A 231 1.33 -25.21 8.03
N LEU A 232 2.05 -24.12 8.25
CA LEU A 232 1.49 -22.85 8.70
C LEU A 232 1.98 -21.72 7.80
N VAL A 233 1.06 -20.86 7.37
CA VAL A 233 1.34 -19.58 6.72
C VAL A 233 0.85 -18.47 7.62
N ASP A 234 1.75 -17.62 8.09
CA ASP A 234 1.45 -16.47 8.95
C ASP A 234 1.58 -15.17 8.16
N THR A 235 0.51 -14.40 8.05
CA THR A 235 0.53 -13.13 7.32
C THR A 235 0.51 -11.91 8.23
N ARG A 236 0.73 -12.12 9.53
CA ARG A 236 0.96 -11.02 10.46
C ARG A 236 2.32 -10.38 10.20
N GLU A 237 2.46 -9.13 10.62
CA GLU A 237 3.70 -8.38 10.50
C GLU A 237 4.85 -9.09 11.24
N ARG A 238 5.95 -9.37 10.54
CA ARG A 238 7.09 -10.13 11.06
C ARG A 238 8.16 -9.25 11.71
N ARG A 239 7.79 -8.59 12.81
CA ARG A 239 8.66 -7.62 13.53
C ARG A 239 9.95 -8.25 14.07
N ASP A 240 9.88 -9.49 14.54
CA ASP A 240 10.99 -10.24 15.14
C ASP A 240 12.14 -10.52 14.16
N ALA A 241 11.91 -10.39 12.85
CA ALA A 241 12.92 -10.57 11.82
C ALA A 241 13.75 -9.31 11.53
N TYR A 242 13.47 -8.20 12.21
CA TYR A 242 14.14 -6.92 12.05
C TYR A 242 14.84 -6.51 13.35
N ALA A 243 15.93 -5.75 13.24
CA ALA A 243 16.60 -5.17 14.39
C ALA A 243 15.67 -4.18 15.10
N GLU A 244 15.76 -4.07 16.43
CA GLU A 244 14.84 -3.25 17.24
C GLU A 244 14.87 -1.77 16.86
N ASP A 245 16.01 -1.27 16.41
CA ASP A 245 16.25 0.10 15.95
C ASP A 245 15.95 0.32 14.46
N THR A 246 15.42 -0.69 13.75
CA THR A 246 15.04 -0.55 12.34
C THR A 246 13.95 0.51 12.22
N ARG A 247 14.26 1.60 11.50
CA ARG A 247 13.30 2.68 11.24
C ARG A 247 12.12 2.19 10.39
N THR A 248 11.00 2.85 10.55
CA THR A 248 9.74 2.55 9.85
C THR A 248 9.25 3.79 9.10
N GLY A 249 8.39 3.61 8.10
CA GLY A 249 7.68 4.73 7.47
C GLY A 249 6.82 5.49 8.47
N ILE A 250 6.58 6.77 8.21
CA ILE A 250 5.58 7.55 8.96
C ILE A 250 4.20 6.92 8.66
N PRO A 251 3.40 6.56 9.69
CA PRO A 251 2.05 6.06 9.48
C PRO A 251 1.17 7.14 8.85
N LEU A 252 0.30 6.74 7.92
CA LEU A 252 -0.68 7.63 7.32
C LEU A 252 -1.69 8.11 8.37
N SER A 253 -2.11 9.36 8.21
CA SER A 253 -3.30 9.94 8.82
C SER A 253 -4.37 10.13 7.74
N MET A 254 -5.63 10.12 8.14
CA MET A 254 -6.76 10.20 7.23
C MET A 254 -7.66 11.36 7.63
N LEU A 255 -8.09 12.18 6.67
CA LEU A 255 -9.26 13.04 6.82
C LEU A 255 -10.38 12.44 5.99
N CYS A 256 -11.37 11.88 6.68
CA CYS A 256 -12.59 11.32 6.12
C CYS A 256 -13.57 12.46 5.84
N CYS A 257 -14.06 12.58 4.61
CA CYS A 257 -15.05 13.59 4.24
C CYS A 257 -16.28 12.92 3.60
N ALA A 258 -17.48 13.42 3.88
CA ALA A 258 -18.67 13.13 3.08
C ALA A 258 -19.14 14.42 2.42
N VAL A 259 -19.43 14.35 1.12
CA VAL A 259 -19.80 15.48 0.29
C VAL A 259 -21.09 15.21 -0.43
N ASP A 260 -21.83 16.27 -0.75
CA ASP A 260 -23.01 16.19 -1.60
C ASP A 260 -22.69 15.48 -2.93
N ARG A 261 -23.62 14.62 -3.36
CA ARG A 261 -23.50 13.83 -4.60
C ARG A 261 -23.27 14.67 -5.86
N ASP A 262 -23.69 15.92 -5.85
CA ASP A 262 -23.61 16.82 -7.00
C ASP A 262 -22.25 17.52 -7.08
N LEU A 263 -21.35 17.34 -6.08
CA LEU A 263 -19.96 17.77 -6.21
C LEU A 263 -19.30 17.02 -7.38
N HIS A 264 -18.77 17.79 -8.33
CA HIS A 264 -18.10 17.20 -9.49
C HIS A 264 -16.72 16.67 -9.09
N PHE A 265 -16.56 15.35 -9.11
CA PHE A 265 -15.24 14.72 -9.12
C PHE A 265 -14.83 14.41 -10.57
N PRO A 266 -13.60 14.75 -11.00
CA PRO A 266 -13.18 14.57 -12.39
C PRO A 266 -13.36 13.13 -12.89
N PRO A 267 -14.03 12.91 -14.04
CA PRO A 267 -14.24 11.58 -14.57
C PRO A 267 -12.90 10.95 -14.99
N ARG A 268 -12.78 9.62 -14.83
CA ARG A 268 -11.56 8.85 -15.11
C ARG A 268 -10.34 9.21 -14.26
N VAL A 269 -10.50 10.07 -13.27
CA VAL A 269 -9.46 10.35 -12.27
C VAL A 269 -9.83 9.60 -11.00
N HIS A 270 -8.86 8.90 -10.43
CA HIS A 270 -9.02 8.22 -9.14
C HIS A 270 -8.48 9.09 -8.01
N THR A 271 -7.27 9.62 -8.17
CA THR A 271 -6.55 10.35 -7.12
C THR A 271 -6.13 11.74 -7.59
N LEU A 272 -6.38 12.75 -6.76
CA LEU A 272 -5.83 14.09 -6.89
C LEU A 272 -4.79 14.29 -5.78
N VAL A 273 -3.55 14.61 -6.14
CA VAL A 273 -2.45 14.85 -5.20
C VAL A 273 -2.14 16.34 -5.20
N HIS A 274 -2.21 16.98 -4.04
CA HIS A 274 -1.57 18.27 -3.81
C HIS A 274 -0.11 18.02 -3.46
N TYR A 275 0.81 18.50 -4.29
CA TYR A 275 2.24 18.21 -4.18
C TYR A 275 3.07 19.51 -4.18
N PRO A 276 3.38 20.08 -3.00
CA PRO A 276 4.18 21.30 -2.91
C PRO A 276 5.65 21.03 -3.29
N PRO A 277 6.38 22.08 -3.72
CA PRO A 277 7.80 21.96 -4.04
C PRO A 277 8.64 21.58 -2.83
N ASP A 278 9.86 21.12 -3.10
CA ASP A 278 10.93 20.90 -2.12
C ASP A 278 10.63 19.74 -1.14
N ILE A 279 10.33 18.56 -1.67
CA ILE A 279 9.97 17.37 -0.86
C ILE A 279 10.99 17.00 0.20
N SER A 280 12.29 17.11 -0.11
CA SER A 280 13.34 16.84 0.87
C SER A 280 13.22 17.74 2.10
N ASP A 281 12.77 18.99 1.94
CA ASP A 281 12.70 19.96 3.03
C ASP A 281 11.45 19.72 3.88
N TRP A 282 10.26 19.71 3.27
CA TRP A 282 9.02 19.56 4.03
C TRP A 282 8.83 18.14 4.59
N PHE A 283 9.35 17.10 3.93
CA PHE A 283 9.37 15.76 4.52
C PHE A 283 10.45 15.68 5.63
N GLY A 284 11.55 16.43 5.49
CA GLY A 284 12.57 16.57 6.51
C GLY A 284 12.02 17.18 7.81
N ASP A 285 11.15 18.20 7.72
CA ASP A 285 10.40 18.73 8.86
C ASP A 285 9.56 17.64 9.54
N LEU A 286 8.79 16.87 8.75
CA LEU A 286 7.99 15.76 9.28
C LEU A 286 8.85 14.74 10.04
N GLU A 287 10.00 14.34 9.50
CA GLU A 287 10.90 13.41 10.19
C GLU A 287 11.47 13.96 11.50
N ARG A 288 11.72 15.26 11.59
CA ARG A 288 12.19 15.93 12.82
C ARG A 288 11.10 16.08 13.87
N GLY A 289 9.84 15.81 13.53
CA GLY A 289 8.69 16.01 14.41
C GLY A 289 8.04 17.38 14.29
N ASP A 290 8.43 18.18 13.29
CA ASP A 290 7.90 19.50 13.03
C ASP A 290 6.77 19.45 11.98
N LEU A 291 5.74 20.30 12.15
CA LEU A 291 4.70 20.47 11.14
C LEU A 291 5.20 21.45 10.06
N PRO A 292 5.45 21.00 8.82
CA PRO A 292 5.88 21.90 7.75
C PRO A 292 4.82 22.93 7.38
N LYS A 293 5.26 24.07 6.82
CA LYS A 293 4.35 25.12 6.32
C LYS A 293 3.50 24.65 5.13
N SER A 294 4.03 23.73 4.35
CA SER A 294 3.37 23.09 3.20
C SER A 294 3.77 21.64 3.13
N PHE A 295 2.81 20.74 2.89
CA PHE A 295 3.05 19.31 2.77
C PHE A 295 2.11 18.68 1.76
N ALA A 296 2.51 17.52 1.24
CA ALA A 296 1.69 16.78 0.31
C ALA A 296 0.53 16.05 1.00
N PHE A 297 -0.61 16.01 0.33
CA PHE A 297 -1.73 15.14 0.65
C PHE A 297 -2.38 14.67 -0.65
N HIS A 298 -3.13 13.58 -0.60
CA HIS A 298 -3.92 13.14 -1.76
C HIS A 298 -5.34 12.79 -1.36
N VAL A 299 -6.28 13.14 -2.24
CA VAL A 299 -7.71 12.91 -2.09
C VAL A 299 -8.20 12.00 -3.21
N PHE A 300 -9.04 11.04 -2.85
CA PHE A 300 -9.70 10.15 -3.79
C PHE A 300 -11.10 9.81 -3.27
N ARG A 301 -11.98 9.46 -4.20
CA ARG A 301 -13.31 8.95 -3.87
C ARG A 301 -13.17 7.56 -3.27
N SER A 302 -13.82 7.32 -2.13
CA SER A 302 -13.97 5.96 -1.63
C SER A 302 -14.74 5.18 -2.71
N ASP A 303 -14.08 4.26 -3.43
CA ASP A 303 -14.66 3.50 -4.56
C ASP A 303 -15.74 2.52 -4.09
N LEU A 304 -16.85 3.08 -3.63
CA LEU A 304 -17.98 2.38 -3.05
C LEU A 304 -19.15 2.36 -4.04
N PRO A 305 -20.12 1.44 -3.85
CA PRO A 305 -21.38 1.49 -4.56
C PRO A 305 -22.06 2.87 -4.47
N ALA A 306 -22.88 3.20 -5.46
CA ALA A 306 -23.55 4.49 -5.50
C ALA A 306 -24.44 4.73 -4.27
N GLN A 307 -24.22 5.85 -3.60
CA GLN A 307 -25.00 6.32 -2.46
C GLN A 307 -26.01 7.38 -2.92
N LYS A 308 -27.15 7.50 -2.23
CA LYS A 308 -28.30 8.29 -2.71
C LYS A 308 -28.05 9.81 -2.76
N ASN A 309 -27.44 10.36 -1.71
CA ASN A 309 -27.38 11.80 -1.45
C ASN A 309 -25.95 12.33 -1.24
N HIS A 310 -24.96 11.45 -1.15
CA HIS A 310 -23.57 11.82 -0.92
C HIS A 310 -22.63 10.85 -1.63
N TYR A 311 -21.35 11.17 -1.62
CA TYR A 311 -20.28 10.17 -1.71
C TYR A 311 -19.17 10.54 -0.72
N THR A 312 -18.32 9.57 -0.39
CA THR A 312 -17.21 9.76 0.55
C THR A 312 -15.88 9.96 -0.15
N LEU A 313 -15.03 10.75 0.49
CA LEU A 313 -13.67 11.07 0.07
C LEU A 313 -12.71 10.68 1.20
N ASN A 314 -11.64 9.98 0.84
CA ASN A 314 -10.50 9.73 1.71
C ASN A 314 -9.40 10.73 1.37
N VAL A 315 -8.86 11.42 2.38
CA VAL A 315 -7.70 12.30 2.23
C VAL A 315 -6.55 11.78 3.06
N TYR A 316 -5.44 11.42 2.42
CA TYR A 316 -4.28 10.82 3.07
C TYR A 316 -3.11 11.79 3.13
N PHE A 317 -2.49 11.86 4.31
CA PHE A 317 -1.36 12.73 4.61
C PHE A 317 -0.54 12.15 5.77
N TYR A 318 0.57 12.80 6.12
CA TYR A 318 1.42 12.41 7.24
C TYR A 318 1.43 13.50 8.30
N LEU A 319 1.23 13.10 9.55
CA LEU A 319 1.57 13.93 10.70
C LEU A 319 3.08 13.82 11.00
N PRO A 320 3.66 14.80 11.71
CA PRO A 320 5.08 14.73 12.06
C PRO A 320 5.42 13.46 12.85
N ARG A 321 6.64 12.96 12.66
CA ARG A 321 7.20 11.80 13.37
C ARG A 321 6.99 11.95 14.87
N GLY A 322 6.46 10.90 15.50
CA GLY A 322 6.13 10.88 16.93
C GLY A 322 4.75 11.43 17.28
N VAL A 323 4.08 12.17 16.38
CA VAL A 323 2.70 12.63 16.59
C VAL A 323 1.73 11.52 16.23
N ARG A 324 1.28 10.78 17.25
CA ARG A 324 0.29 9.70 17.10
C ARG A 324 -1.17 10.16 17.28
N SER A 325 -1.35 11.23 18.04
CA SER A 325 -2.63 11.93 18.24
C SER A 325 -2.32 13.43 18.30
N PRO A 326 -2.75 14.23 17.30
CA PRO A 326 -2.47 15.66 17.30
C PRO A 326 -3.26 16.36 18.41
N GLY A 327 -2.64 17.35 19.06
CA GLY A 327 -3.38 18.24 19.96
C GLY A 327 -4.41 19.09 19.20
N PRO A 328 -5.43 19.66 19.88
CA PRO A 328 -6.53 20.37 19.21
C PRO A 328 -6.08 21.45 18.21
N GLY A 329 -5.12 22.31 18.62
CA GLY A 329 -4.60 23.36 17.73
C GLY A 329 -3.70 22.86 16.60
N GLN A 330 -3.17 21.64 16.68
CA GLN A 330 -2.40 21.03 15.58
C GLN A 330 -3.35 20.41 14.56
N ALA A 331 -4.38 19.69 15.02
CA ALA A 331 -5.40 19.10 14.16
C ALA A 331 -6.10 20.17 13.31
N GLU A 332 -6.54 21.27 13.93
CA GLU A 332 -7.20 22.37 13.23
C GLU A 332 -6.31 23.03 12.17
N LYS A 333 -5.00 23.21 12.45
CA LYS A 333 -4.04 23.75 11.48
C LYS A 333 -3.89 22.83 10.26
N VAL A 334 -3.77 21.53 10.49
CA VAL A 334 -3.63 20.51 9.44
C VAL A 334 -4.90 20.44 8.60
N GLU A 335 -6.07 20.34 9.23
CA GLU A 335 -7.36 20.33 8.54
C GLU A 335 -7.55 21.60 7.72
N SER A 336 -7.32 22.78 8.31
CA SER A 336 -7.46 24.05 7.60
C SER A 336 -6.53 24.16 6.41
N TYR A 337 -5.30 23.63 6.51
CA TYR A 337 -4.38 23.56 5.38
C TYR A 337 -4.95 22.68 4.26
N ILE A 338 -5.37 21.47 4.59
CA ILE A 338 -5.88 20.48 3.62
C ILE A 338 -7.14 21.00 2.94
N LEU A 339 -8.14 21.46 3.70
CA LEU A 339 -9.43 21.90 3.16
C LEU A 339 -9.28 23.08 2.19
N ARG A 340 -8.41 24.04 2.49
CA ARG A 340 -8.13 25.17 1.58
C ARG A 340 -7.56 24.71 0.24
N HIS A 341 -6.70 23.69 0.24
CA HIS A 341 -6.10 23.18 -0.99
C HIS A 341 -7.02 22.22 -1.72
N ILE A 342 -7.88 21.45 -1.02
CA ILE A 342 -8.92 20.63 -1.66
C ILE A 342 -9.87 21.52 -2.46
N GLU A 343 -10.23 22.71 -1.99
CA GLU A 343 -11.06 23.65 -2.76
C GLU A 343 -10.45 23.97 -4.14
N SER A 344 -9.13 24.06 -4.23
CA SER A 344 -8.43 24.27 -5.50
C SER A 344 -8.40 23.01 -6.38
N LEU A 345 -8.35 21.81 -5.77
CA LEU A 345 -8.37 20.53 -6.49
C LEU A 345 -9.78 20.15 -6.96
N LEU A 346 -10.79 20.48 -6.16
CA LEU A 346 -12.21 20.16 -6.33
C LEU A 346 -13.05 21.42 -6.04
N PRO A 347 -13.17 22.35 -7.00
CA PRO A 347 -13.95 23.57 -6.81
C PRO A 347 -15.39 23.28 -6.39
N GLY A 348 -15.87 23.97 -5.35
CA GLY A 348 -17.17 23.76 -4.74
C GLY A 348 -17.18 22.77 -3.58
N PHE A 349 -16.03 22.16 -3.25
CA PHE A 349 -15.91 21.20 -2.15
C PHE A 349 -16.43 21.76 -0.83
N GLY A 350 -16.03 22.99 -0.45
CA GLY A 350 -16.43 23.60 0.82
C GLY A 350 -17.95 23.78 0.94
N LYS A 351 -18.64 24.08 -0.17
CA LYS A 351 -20.11 24.16 -0.20
C LYS A 351 -20.77 22.79 -0.12
N ALA A 352 -20.14 21.78 -0.72
CA ALA A 352 -20.66 20.42 -0.75
C ALA A 352 -20.33 19.59 0.50
N LEU A 353 -19.41 20.05 1.37
CA LEU A 353 -18.97 19.31 2.54
C LEU A 353 -20.10 19.16 3.57
N GLN A 354 -20.49 17.91 3.84
CA GLN A 354 -21.54 17.55 4.79
C GLN A 354 -20.97 17.03 6.11
N TYR A 355 -19.82 16.35 6.05
CA TYR A 355 -19.17 15.75 7.21
C TYR A 355 -17.66 15.71 7.00
N ARG A 356 -16.89 15.89 8.09
CA ARG A 356 -15.45 15.59 8.10
C ARG A 356 -15.00 15.06 9.46
N ARG A 357 -13.99 14.17 9.44
CA ARG A 357 -13.31 13.68 10.66
C ARG A 357 -11.88 13.29 10.37
N LEU A 358 -10.95 13.81 11.17
CA LEU A 358 -9.54 13.42 11.14
C LEU A 358 -9.36 12.15 12.00
N ILE A 359 -8.71 11.15 11.42
CA ILE A 359 -8.24 9.93 12.07
C ILE A 359 -6.71 9.97 12.11
N ALA A 360 -6.17 10.08 13.31
CA ALA A 360 -4.73 10.05 13.55
C ALA A 360 -4.20 8.60 13.65
N PRO A 361 -2.87 8.38 13.60
CA PRO A 361 -2.32 7.02 13.62
C PRO A 361 -2.71 6.17 14.82
N ALA A 362 -2.87 6.76 16.01
CA ALA A 362 -3.32 6.01 17.20
C ALA A 362 -4.77 5.52 17.05
N GLU A 363 -5.67 6.40 16.61
CA GLU A 363 -7.08 6.04 16.39
C GLU A 363 -7.23 5.05 15.23
N PHE A 364 -6.42 5.18 14.17
CA PHE A 364 -6.38 4.19 13.10
C PHE A 364 -6.05 2.79 13.62
N GLU A 365 -5.03 2.68 14.47
CA GLU A 365 -4.64 1.41 15.09
C GLU A 365 -5.74 0.85 16.01
N GLU A 366 -6.44 1.72 16.75
CA GLU A 366 -7.58 1.32 17.59
C GLU A 366 -8.75 0.80 16.75
N LEU A 367 -9.12 1.50 15.69
CA LEU A 367 -10.24 1.14 14.80
C LEU A 367 -9.97 -0.14 14.01
N HIS A 368 -8.72 -0.40 13.63
CA HIS A 368 -8.39 -1.45 12.66
C HIS A 368 -7.56 -2.59 13.23
N GLY A 369 -6.93 -2.43 14.40
CA GLY A 369 -5.98 -3.38 14.97
C GLY A 369 -4.73 -3.58 14.10
N MET A 370 -4.43 -2.61 13.23
CA MET A 370 -3.35 -2.64 12.24
C MET A 370 -2.75 -1.25 12.10
N SER A 371 -1.48 -1.17 11.73
CA SER A 371 -0.81 0.08 11.41
C SER A 371 -1.18 0.59 10.03
N SER A 372 -1.24 1.92 9.86
CA SER A 372 -1.40 2.61 8.57
C SER A 372 -0.08 2.89 7.82
N ARG A 373 1.05 2.36 8.30
CA ARG A 373 2.34 2.46 7.60
C ARG A 373 2.30 1.72 6.27
N VAL A 374 2.72 2.39 5.20
CA VAL A 374 2.93 1.75 3.90
C VAL A 374 4.22 0.95 3.91
N MET A 375 5.34 1.57 4.27
CA MET A 375 6.63 0.89 4.47
C MET A 375 6.80 0.48 5.94
N PRO A 376 6.55 -0.80 6.30
CA PRO A 376 6.63 -1.28 7.67
C PRO A 376 8.05 -1.14 8.22
N TYR A 377 9.06 -1.40 7.41
CA TYR A 377 10.48 -1.31 7.77
C TYR A 377 11.26 -0.69 6.62
N ILE A 378 12.07 0.32 6.93
CA ILE A 378 12.97 0.96 5.98
C ILE A 378 14.23 0.08 5.88
N CYS A 379 14.24 -0.82 4.90
CA CYS A 379 15.32 -1.78 4.71
C CYS A 379 16.33 -1.30 3.67
N ARG A 380 17.62 -1.30 4.04
CA ARG A 380 18.73 -1.23 3.08
C ARG A 380 19.10 -2.61 2.53
N GLU A 381 18.92 -3.64 3.35
CA GLU A 381 19.12 -5.06 3.03
C GLU A 381 17.84 -5.70 2.46
N PRO A 382 17.94 -6.88 1.81
CA PRO A 382 16.78 -7.64 1.38
C PRO A 382 15.83 -7.96 2.54
N LYS A 383 14.51 -7.96 2.27
CA LYS A 383 13.51 -8.38 3.24
C LYS A 383 13.73 -9.84 3.68
N PRO A 384 13.33 -10.20 4.91
CA PRO A 384 13.41 -11.57 5.40
C PRO A 384 12.74 -12.58 4.46
N ASP A 385 13.34 -13.77 4.33
CA ASP A 385 12.79 -14.88 3.54
C ASP A 385 11.40 -15.27 4.06
N ASN A 386 10.52 -15.69 3.16
CA ASN A 386 9.22 -16.21 3.51
C ASN A 386 9.28 -17.48 4.38
N TYR A 387 10.37 -18.23 4.39
CA TYR A 387 10.51 -19.43 5.21
C TYR A 387 11.48 -19.22 6.37
N ASP A 388 10.96 -19.35 7.58
CA ASP A 388 11.80 -19.37 8.77
C ASP A 388 12.38 -20.77 8.98
N ARG A 389 13.68 -20.93 8.75
CA ARG A 389 14.38 -22.20 8.94
C ARG A 389 14.41 -22.67 10.40
N LYS A 390 14.30 -21.75 11.37
CA LYS A 390 14.36 -22.09 12.81
C LYS A 390 13.03 -22.69 13.27
N THR A 391 11.92 -22.10 12.85
CA THR A 391 10.58 -22.51 13.28
C THR A 391 9.86 -23.42 12.28
N GLY A 392 10.30 -23.44 11.02
CA GLY A 392 9.63 -24.10 9.90
C GLY A 392 8.36 -23.40 9.41
N ILE A 393 8.06 -22.21 9.93
CA ILE A 393 6.87 -21.43 9.60
C ILE A 393 7.09 -20.66 8.30
N TYR A 394 6.05 -20.58 7.47
CA TYR A 394 6.02 -19.70 6.31
C TYR A 394 5.36 -18.38 6.67
N TYR A 395 5.92 -17.27 6.22
CA TYR A 395 5.43 -15.92 6.37
C TYR A 395 5.13 -15.32 5.00
N ALA A 396 4.01 -14.61 4.86
CA ALA A 396 3.64 -13.94 3.62
C ALA A 396 3.04 -12.56 3.88
N GLY A 397 3.40 -11.58 3.06
CA GLY A 397 2.90 -10.21 3.19
C GLY A 397 3.97 -9.19 2.87
N HIS A 398 3.67 -7.92 3.15
CA HIS A 398 4.55 -6.81 2.79
C HIS A 398 5.70 -6.59 3.80
N SER A 399 5.81 -7.37 4.89
CA SER A 399 6.96 -7.32 5.82
C SER A 399 7.99 -8.44 5.58
N VAL A 400 7.88 -9.18 4.48
CA VAL A 400 8.77 -10.28 4.10
C VAL A 400 8.95 -10.27 2.59
N TYR A 401 9.82 -11.13 2.06
CA TYR A 401 10.06 -11.28 0.62
C TYR A 401 8.75 -11.48 -0.18
N PRO A 402 8.63 -10.99 -1.43
CA PRO A 402 9.61 -10.23 -2.23
C PRO A 402 9.80 -8.79 -1.75
N PRO A 403 10.85 -8.07 -2.20
CA PRO A 403 11.06 -6.68 -1.82
C PRO A 403 9.96 -5.77 -2.41
N GLY A 404 9.43 -4.84 -1.62
CA GLY A 404 8.28 -4.02 -1.98
C GLY A 404 7.25 -3.97 -0.85
N ASP A 405 6.60 -2.83 -0.68
CA ASP A 405 5.80 -2.52 0.53
C ASP A 405 4.31 -2.36 0.24
N HIS A 406 3.95 -2.34 -1.03
CA HIS A 406 2.58 -2.16 -1.51
C HIS A 406 1.81 -3.48 -1.63
N ALA A 407 0.49 -3.41 -1.83
CA ALA A 407 -0.41 -4.56 -1.93
C ALA A 407 0.03 -5.63 -2.96
N GLY A 408 0.54 -5.21 -4.13
CA GLY A 408 1.06 -6.13 -5.15
C GLY A 408 2.21 -7.04 -4.68
N ALA A 409 3.12 -6.53 -3.84
CA ALA A 409 4.23 -7.30 -3.27
C ALA A 409 3.71 -8.28 -2.21
N ALA A 410 2.74 -7.86 -1.39
CA ALA A 410 2.07 -8.74 -0.43
C ALA A 410 1.36 -9.91 -1.11
N VAL A 411 0.63 -9.64 -2.21
CA VAL A 411 -0.05 -10.67 -2.99
C VAL A 411 0.94 -11.64 -3.65
N LEU A 412 2.01 -11.12 -4.26
CA LEU A 412 3.07 -11.96 -4.82
C LEU A 412 3.74 -12.82 -3.73
N SER A 413 3.99 -12.25 -2.54
CA SER A 413 4.49 -12.97 -1.36
C SER A 413 3.63 -14.19 -1.02
N GLY A 414 2.31 -14.00 -0.96
CA GLY A 414 1.34 -15.09 -0.72
C GLY A 414 1.39 -16.17 -1.80
N GLN A 415 1.49 -15.77 -3.07
CA GLN A 415 1.59 -16.71 -4.19
C GLN A 415 2.89 -17.53 -4.14
N LEU A 416 4.03 -16.89 -3.85
CA LEU A 416 5.33 -17.54 -3.75
C LEU A 416 5.38 -18.57 -2.61
N VAL A 417 4.80 -18.25 -1.46
CA VAL A 417 4.64 -19.20 -0.34
C VAL A 417 3.81 -20.40 -0.75
N ALA A 418 2.67 -20.18 -1.42
CA ALA A 418 1.82 -21.27 -1.87
C ALA A 418 2.56 -22.19 -2.84
N LYS A 419 3.25 -21.65 -3.87
CA LYS A 419 4.06 -22.41 -4.82
C LYS A 419 5.09 -23.30 -4.11
N ARG A 420 5.83 -22.71 -3.15
CA ARG A 420 6.84 -23.44 -2.38
C ARG A 420 6.26 -24.59 -1.57
N LEU A 421 5.10 -24.40 -0.94
CA LEU A 421 4.37 -25.45 -0.20
C LEU A 421 3.77 -26.55 -1.10
N LEU A 422 3.54 -26.24 -2.38
CA LEU A 422 3.12 -27.21 -3.40
C LEU A 422 4.32 -27.97 -4.02
N GLY A 423 5.55 -27.62 -3.67
CA GLY A 423 6.77 -28.22 -4.24
C GLY A 423 7.10 -27.69 -5.64
N GLU A 424 6.44 -26.60 -6.05
CA GLU A 424 6.78 -25.91 -7.29
C GLU A 424 8.03 -25.08 -7.06
N ASN A 425 8.96 -25.11 -8.01
CA ASN A 425 10.07 -24.17 -8.00
C ASN A 425 9.48 -22.78 -8.31
N PRO A 426 9.55 -21.79 -7.42
CA PRO A 426 9.02 -20.47 -7.71
C PRO A 426 9.87 -19.86 -8.83
N SER A 427 9.49 -20.09 -10.08
CA SER A 427 10.05 -19.36 -11.20
C SER A 427 9.67 -17.90 -11.00
N MET A 428 10.69 -17.08 -10.77
CA MET A 428 10.57 -15.64 -10.92
C MET A 428 10.00 -15.36 -12.32
N PRO A 429 9.19 -14.30 -12.52
CA PRO A 429 8.99 -13.78 -13.86
C PRO A 429 10.39 -13.65 -14.50
N MET A 430 10.57 -14.28 -15.65
CA MET A 430 11.86 -14.40 -16.34
C MET A 430 12.62 -13.06 -16.34
N GLU A 431 13.95 -13.12 -16.25
CA GLU A 431 14.84 -12.00 -16.59
C GLU A 431 14.57 -11.57 -18.04
N GLY A 432 13.54 -10.74 -18.23
CA GLY A 432 13.41 -9.89 -19.39
C GLY A 432 14.51 -8.85 -19.25
N ALA A 433 15.55 -9.03 -20.06
CA ALA A 433 16.70 -8.17 -20.15
C ALA A 433 16.32 -6.69 -19.97
N ILE A 434 16.74 -6.10 -18.85
CA ILE A 434 16.97 -4.65 -18.80
C ILE A 434 18.32 -4.44 -19.51
N THR A 435 18.31 -4.56 -20.83
CA THR A 435 19.27 -3.82 -21.67
C THR A 435 18.90 -2.35 -21.60
#